data_AF-A0A7Z9XL90-F1
#
_entry.id   AF-A0A7Z9XL90-F1
#
_cell.length_a   1.000
_cell.length_b   1.000
_cell.length_c   1.000
_cell.angle_alpha   90.00
_cell.angle_beta   90.00
_cell.angle_gamma   90.00
#
_symmetry.space_group_name_H-M   'P 1'
#
loop_
_entity.id
_entity.type
_entity.pdbx_description
1 polymer ?
#
loop_
_entity_poly.entity_id
_entity_poly.type
_entity_poly.pdbx_seq_one_letter_code
_entity_poly.pdbx_strand_id
1 'polypeptide(L)'
;MSASVCPYLGLLDDPDAHLNYPSFENRCYATIARESIPLSEQAVFCLGGQFKSCPRYMALHGSPQPEPNTLEEGPLPPPPAVPGGGAAQPPVPVYVPYPIMPAQPRGKDWSLVMLIGGVLLAIFLCSSLAAGYFSMKALFRTALPPTPTTTVAEGGTPGGEAPPVGTPGTPAPGSPVPTATPTSNIAPPPMATPTPTSLGGELTPTPLGPTATPTRYST
;
A
#
# COMPACT_ATOMS: atom_id res chain seq x y z
N MET A 1 3.53 -36.15 3.68
CA MET A 1 4.50 -35.52 4.60
C MET A 1 4.43 -34.03 4.34
N SER A 2 3.83 -33.25 5.23
CA SER A 2 3.78 -31.80 5.07
C SER A 2 5.20 -31.27 5.23
N ALA A 3 5.81 -30.75 4.16
CA ALA A 3 7.09 -30.06 4.27
C ALA A 3 6.92 -28.92 5.27
N SER A 4 7.74 -28.91 6.31
CA SER A 4 7.68 -27.87 7.34
C SER A 4 8.16 -26.57 6.73
N VAL A 5 7.24 -25.68 6.35
CA VAL A 5 7.56 -24.34 5.84
C VAL A 5 8.33 -23.55 6.91
N CYS A 6 9.27 -22.72 6.49
CA CYS A 6 10.01 -21.84 7.38
C CYS A 6 9.06 -20.93 8.19
N PRO A 7 9.18 -20.85 9.52
CA PRO A 7 8.31 -20.01 10.35
C PRO A 7 8.55 -18.51 10.17
N TYR A 8 9.66 -18.12 9.51
CA TYR A 8 10.00 -16.73 9.23
C TYR A 8 9.71 -16.31 7.78
N LEU A 9 9.02 -17.14 7.01
CA LEU A 9 8.57 -16.79 5.67
C LEU A 9 7.17 -16.17 5.77
N GLY A 10 7.02 -14.93 5.30
CA GLY A 10 5.74 -14.23 5.25
C GLY A 10 5.59 -13.37 4.00
N LEU A 11 4.43 -12.77 3.77
CA LEU A 11 4.19 -11.80 2.71
C LEU A 11 4.66 -10.41 3.13
N LEU A 12 4.85 -9.51 2.16
CA LEU A 12 5.23 -8.11 2.41
C LEU A 12 4.19 -7.38 3.29
N ASP A 13 2.91 -7.64 3.02
CA ASP A 13 1.77 -6.99 3.69
C ASP A 13 1.27 -7.77 4.90
N ASP A 14 1.51 -9.09 4.95
CA ASP A 14 1.04 -9.98 6.01
C ASP A 14 2.16 -10.98 6.43
N PRO A 15 2.80 -10.81 7.59
CA PRO A 15 3.88 -11.68 8.04
C PRO A 15 3.43 -13.10 8.41
N ASP A 16 2.13 -13.30 8.69
CA ASP A 16 1.59 -14.61 9.12
C ASP A 16 1.13 -15.47 7.93
N ALA A 17 0.97 -14.85 6.75
CA ALA A 17 0.62 -15.52 5.50
C ALA A 17 1.83 -15.65 4.57
N HIS A 18 1.87 -16.69 3.74
CA HIS A 18 2.92 -16.90 2.74
C HIS A 18 2.34 -17.53 1.47
N LEU A 19 3.00 -17.30 0.33
CA LEU A 19 2.68 -18.03 -0.89
C LEU A 19 3.37 -19.40 -0.88
N ASN A 20 2.66 -20.42 -1.36
CA ASN A 20 3.18 -21.78 -1.46
C ASN A 20 4.08 -22.02 -2.69
N TYR A 21 4.47 -20.96 -3.39
CA TYR A 21 5.42 -20.96 -4.49
C TYR A 21 6.44 -19.81 -4.32
N PRO A 22 7.65 -19.92 -4.89
CA PRO A 22 8.64 -18.86 -4.84
C PRO A 22 8.13 -17.57 -5.50
N SER A 23 8.15 -16.46 -4.76
CA SER A 23 7.64 -15.17 -5.23
C SER A 23 8.43 -14.02 -4.61
N PHE A 24 8.50 -12.88 -5.30
CA PHE A 24 9.10 -11.65 -4.74
C PHE A 24 8.24 -11.01 -3.63
N GLU A 25 6.99 -11.44 -3.51
CA GLU A 25 6.09 -11.02 -2.43
C GLU A 25 6.43 -11.70 -1.10
N ASN A 26 7.03 -12.89 -1.14
CA ASN A 26 7.55 -13.55 0.05
C ASN A 26 8.80 -12.82 0.57
N ARG A 27 8.84 -12.58 1.87
CA ARG A 27 9.90 -11.88 2.60
C ARG A 27 10.43 -12.74 3.73
N CYS A 28 11.72 -12.55 4.04
CA CYS A 28 12.32 -13.14 5.23
C CYS A 28 12.09 -12.21 6.42
N TYR A 29 11.55 -12.78 7.49
CA TYR A 29 11.38 -12.10 8.78
C TYR A 29 12.38 -12.62 9.83
N ALA A 30 13.42 -13.35 9.41
CA ALA A 30 14.48 -13.80 10.32
C ALA A 30 15.43 -12.65 10.71
N THR A 31 15.46 -11.56 9.93
CA THR A 31 16.21 -10.34 10.23
C THR A 31 15.25 -9.15 10.41
N ILE A 32 15.72 -8.09 11.08
CA ILE A 32 14.91 -6.89 11.36
C ILE A 32 14.52 -6.17 10.06
N ALA A 33 15.41 -6.19 9.07
CA ALA A 33 15.14 -5.68 7.74
C ALA A 33 14.40 -6.79 6.97
N ARG A 34 13.16 -6.55 6.57
CA ARG A 34 12.34 -7.49 5.78
C ARG A 34 13.00 -7.74 4.42
N GLU A 35 13.93 -8.68 4.37
CA GLU A 35 14.80 -8.88 3.23
C GLU A 35 14.07 -9.61 2.10
N SER A 36 14.39 -9.21 0.86
CA SER A 36 14.08 -10.05 -0.30
C SER A 36 14.92 -11.33 -0.24
N ILE A 37 14.29 -12.46 -0.53
CA ILE A 37 14.96 -13.75 -0.64
C ILE A 37 15.03 -14.11 -2.14
N PRO A 38 16.20 -14.50 -2.67
CA PRO A 38 16.30 -15.07 -4.01
C PRO A 38 15.32 -16.24 -4.19
N LEU A 39 14.66 -16.32 -5.35
CA LEU A 39 13.62 -17.33 -5.60
C LEU A 39 14.15 -18.77 -5.46
N SER A 40 15.42 -19.01 -5.80
CA SER A 40 16.09 -20.30 -5.63
C SER A 40 16.22 -20.69 -4.15
N GLU A 41 16.61 -19.76 -3.28
CA GLU A 41 16.72 -19.98 -1.83
C GLU A 41 15.34 -20.22 -1.21
N GLN A 42 14.30 -19.49 -1.66
CA GLN A 42 12.93 -19.72 -1.18
C GLN A 42 12.46 -21.14 -1.49
N ALA A 43 12.66 -21.60 -2.73
CA ALA A 43 12.24 -22.92 -3.16
C ALA A 43 12.91 -24.03 -2.33
N VAL A 44 14.22 -23.93 -2.12
CA VAL A 44 15.01 -24.96 -1.44
C VAL A 44 14.84 -24.90 0.07
N PHE A 45 15.05 -23.73 0.67
CA PHE A 45 15.12 -23.62 2.13
C PHE A 45 13.75 -23.31 2.75
N CYS A 46 13.07 -22.28 2.26
CA CYS A 46 11.87 -21.77 2.94
C CYS A 46 10.65 -22.65 2.71
N LEU A 47 10.39 -23.02 1.45
CA LEU A 47 9.26 -23.84 1.02
C LEU A 47 9.60 -25.33 0.96
N GLY A 48 10.87 -25.66 0.67
CA GLY A 48 11.36 -27.04 0.56
C GLY A 48 11.60 -27.77 1.88
N GLY A 49 11.33 -27.13 3.02
CA GLY A 49 11.48 -27.73 4.34
C GLY A 49 12.90 -27.81 4.89
N GLN A 50 13.89 -27.25 4.17
CA GLN A 50 15.30 -27.21 4.58
C GLN A 50 15.66 -25.92 5.31
N PHE A 51 14.71 -25.27 5.99
CA PHE A 51 14.94 -23.95 6.59
C PHE A 51 15.98 -23.97 7.71
N LYS A 52 16.18 -25.13 8.37
CA LYS A 52 17.20 -25.29 9.42
C LYS A 52 18.64 -25.14 8.91
N SER A 53 18.88 -25.39 7.62
CA SER A 53 20.17 -25.15 6.96
C SER A 53 20.23 -23.79 6.24
N CYS A 54 19.17 -22.98 6.33
CA CYS A 54 19.19 -21.64 5.76
C CYS A 54 20.18 -20.76 6.53
N PRO A 55 21.13 -20.08 5.88
CA PRO A 55 22.10 -19.21 6.55
C PRO A 55 21.43 -18.14 7.44
N ARG A 56 20.30 -17.58 6.99
CA ARG A 56 19.55 -16.55 7.74
C ARG A 56 18.89 -17.11 8.99
N TYR A 57 18.35 -18.32 8.90
CA TYR A 57 17.75 -19.01 10.05
C TYR A 57 18.83 -19.38 11.08
N MET A 58 19.96 -19.91 10.61
CA MET A 58 21.09 -20.28 11.48
C MET A 58 21.69 -19.07 12.20
N ALA A 59 21.85 -17.96 11.49
CA ALA A 59 22.34 -16.70 12.07
C ALA A 59 21.43 -16.18 13.20
N LEU A 60 20.10 -16.28 13.04
CA LEU A 60 19.14 -15.88 14.07
C LEU A 60 19.17 -16.79 15.30
N HIS A 61 19.25 -18.11 15.09
CA HIS A 61 19.19 -19.09 16.17
C HIS A 61 20.55 -19.40 16.81
N GLY A 62 21.59 -18.66 16.46
CA GLY A 62 22.91 -18.82 17.07
C GLY A 62 23.50 -20.21 16.86
N SER A 63 23.19 -20.88 15.73
CA SER A 63 24.04 -21.99 15.33
C SER A 63 25.44 -21.42 15.13
N PRO A 64 26.49 -22.03 15.72
CA PRO A 64 27.84 -21.57 15.50
C PRO A 64 28.02 -21.55 13.99
N GLN A 65 28.04 -20.34 13.44
CA GLN A 65 28.60 -20.13 12.12
C GLN A 65 29.92 -20.89 12.18
N PRO A 66 30.20 -21.84 11.27
CA PRO A 66 31.55 -22.35 11.15
C PRO A 66 32.38 -21.08 11.04
N GLU A 67 33.14 -20.75 12.08
CA GLU A 67 33.99 -19.58 12.05
C GLU A 67 34.73 -19.71 10.73
N PRO A 68 34.66 -18.69 9.86
CA PRO A 68 35.18 -18.79 8.51
C PRO A 68 36.61 -19.23 8.68
N ASN A 69 36.89 -20.51 8.39
CA ASN A 69 38.04 -21.22 8.93
C ASN A 69 39.19 -20.22 8.95
N THR A 70 39.52 -19.72 10.16
CA THR A 70 40.85 -19.22 10.42
C THR A 70 41.66 -20.38 9.94
N LEU A 71 42.23 -20.24 8.73
CA LEU A 71 43.13 -21.22 8.18
C LEU A 71 44.04 -21.49 9.36
N GLU A 72 43.91 -22.68 9.92
CA GLU A 72 44.84 -23.19 10.88
C GLU A 72 46.14 -23.08 10.11
N GLU A 73 46.88 -22.01 10.39
CA GLU A 73 48.23 -21.80 9.95
C GLU A 73 49.02 -22.87 10.68
N GLY A 74 48.81 -24.12 10.25
CA GLY A 74 49.68 -25.22 10.55
C GLY A 74 51.06 -24.73 10.19
N PRO A 75 52.07 -24.87 11.08
CA PRO A 75 53.39 -24.27 10.91
C PRO A 75 53.89 -24.47 9.48
N LEU A 76 53.78 -23.40 8.68
CA LEU A 76 54.23 -23.44 7.32
C LEU A 76 55.74 -23.68 7.37
N PRO A 77 56.27 -24.70 6.65
CA PRO A 77 57.71 -24.75 6.43
C PRO A 77 58.14 -23.41 5.83
N PRO A 78 59.28 -22.85 6.26
CA PRO A 78 59.71 -21.52 5.85
C PRO A 78 59.69 -21.43 4.32
N PRO A 79 59.03 -20.40 3.75
CA PRO A 79 58.94 -20.29 2.30
C PRO A 79 60.35 -20.11 1.72
N PRO A 80 60.70 -20.79 0.62
CA PRO A 80 61.90 -20.45 -0.12
C PRO A 80 61.78 -19.00 -0.58
N ALA A 81 62.81 -18.20 -0.34
CA ALA A 81 62.87 -16.80 -0.70
C ALA A 81 62.64 -16.64 -2.21
N VAL A 82 61.42 -16.26 -2.61
CA VAL A 82 61.12 -15.89 -3.98
C VAL A 82 61.26 -14.36 -4.09
N PRO A 83 62.20 -13.85 -4.89
CA PRO A 83 62.33 -12.42 -5.13
C PRO A 83 61.28 -11.97 -6.16
N GLY A 84 60.51 -10.95 -5.78
CA GLY A 84 59.96 -9.94 -6.70
C GLY A 84 58.94 -10.42 -7.73
N GLY A 85 57.67 -10.42 -7.36
CA GLY A 85 56.56 -10.51 -8.30
C GLY A 85 55.31 -9.88 -7.70
N GLY A 86 55.18 -8.56 -7.82
CA GLY A 86 54.01 -7.81 -7.35
C GLY A 86 52.76 -8.18 -8.15
N ALA A 87 52.06 -9.22 -7.71
CA ALA A 87 50.68 -9.46 -8.11
C ALA A 87 49.78 -8.74 -7.10
N ALA A 88 49.12 -7.68 -7.57
CA ALA A 88 48.15 -6.91 -6.81
C ALA A 88 47.06 -7.86 -6.28
N GLN A 89 47.09 -8.08 -4.96
CA GLN A 89 46.07 -8.79 -4.23
C GLN A 89 44.75 -8.03 -4.45
N PRO A 90 43.70 -8.66 -5.02
CA PRO A 90 42.41 -7.99 -5.14
C PRO A 90 41.95 -7.62 -3.73
N PRO A 91 41.48 -6.38 -3.53
CA PRO A 91 41.10 -5.92 -2.20
C PRO A 91 40.01 -6.83 -1.64
N VAL A 92 40.32 -7.44 -0.49
CA VAL A 92 39.33 -8.15 0.33
C VAL A 92 38.14 -7.22 0.55
N PRO A 93 36.89 -7.65 0.25
CA PRO A 93 35.72 -6.83 0.49
C PRO A 93 35.59 -6.61 1.99
N VAL A 94 35.96 -5.42 2.44
CA VAL A 94 35.73 -4.97 3.81
C VAL A 94 34.22 -4.96 4.02
N TYR A 95 33.73 -5.88 4.85
CA TYR A 95 32.34 -5.89 5.30
C TYR A 95 32.13 -4.63 6.14
N VAL A 96 31.67 -3.57 5.51
CA VAL A 96 31.23 -2.36 6.20
C VAL A 96 29.92 -2.74 6.89
N PRO A 97 29.83 -2.66 8.23
CA PRO A 97 28.56 -2.81 8.92
C PRO A 97 27.60 -1.80 8.32
N TYR A 98 26.56 -2.27 7.64
CA TYR A 98 25.57 -1.37 7.06
C TYR A 98 25.03 -0.48 8.19
N PRO A 99 24.97 0.85 7.99
CA PRO A 99 24.38 1.73 8.98
C PRO A 99 22.98 1.20 9.25
N ILE A 100 22.70 0.95 10.53
CA ILE A 100 21.39 0.57 11.04
C ILE A 100 20.43 1.63 10.55
N MET A 101 19.73 1.36 9.45
CA MET A 101 18.72 2.27 8.97
C MET A 101 17.66 2.33 10.07
N PRO A 102 17.26 3.53 10.51
CA PRO A 102 16.22 3.65 11.52
C PRO A 102 15.01 2.87 11.01
N ALA A 103 14.49 2.01 11.87
CA ALA A 103 13.31 1.19 11.60
C ALA A 103 12.27 2.06 10.87
N GLN A 104 11.99 1.73 9.61
CA GLN A 104 10.99 2.43 8.82
C GLN A 104 9.70 2.47 9.66
N PRO A 105 9.12 3.66 9.89
CA PRO A 105 7.97 3.80 10.76
C PRO A 105 6.88 2.86 10.27
N ARG A 106 6.62 1.86 11.11
CA ARG A 106 5.52 0.89 11.08
C ARG A 106 4.33 1.54 10.38
N GLY A 107 3.98 1.01 9.21
CA GLY A 107 3.04 1.59 8.25
C GLY A 107 1.88 2.28 8.96
N LYS A 108 1.90 3.60 8.94
CA LYS A 108 0.82 4.44 9.46
C LYS A 108 -0.45 4.00 8.74
N ASP A 109 -1.48 3.62 9.49
CA ASP A 109 -2.71 3.00 8.99
C ASP A 109 -3.36 3.85 7.89
N TRP A 110 -2.93 3.65 6.64
CA TRP A 110 -3.49 4.32 5.47
C TRP A 110 -4.98 4.03 5.34
N SER A 111 -5.41 2.87 5.85
CA SER A 111 -6.82 2.50 6.01
C SER A 111 -7.60 3.53 6.83
N LEU A 112 -7.06 3.98 7.97
CA LEU A 112 -7.72 4.98 8.81
C LEU A 112 -7.74 6.36 8.16
N VAL A 113 -6.67 6.74 7.45
CA VAL A 113 -6.62 8.00 6.69
C VAL A 113 -7.65 7.99 5.56
N MET A 114 -7.76 6.88 4.82
CA MET A 114 -8.75 6.72 3.75
C MET A 114 -10.18 6.70 4.29
N LEU A 115 -10.43 6.07 5.44
CA LEU A 115 -11.74 6.05 6.08
C LEU A 115 -12.16 7.45 6.53
N ILE A 116 -11.28 8.18 7.21
CA ILE A 116 -11.55 9.58 7.63
C ILE A 116 -11.77 10.47 6.41
N GLY A 117 -10.93 10.34 5.38
CA GLY A 117 -11.07 11.09 4.13
C GLY A 117 -12.40 10.82 3.43
N GLY A 118 -12.82 9.54 3.34
CA GLY A 118 -14.09 9.15 2.75
C GLY A 118 -15.30 9.69 3.50
N VAL A 119 -15.29 9.64 4.84
CA VAL A 119 -16.37 10.17 5.68
C VAL A 119 -16.50 11.69 5.52
N LEU A 120 -15.37 12.42 5.52
CA LEU A 120 -15.39 13.87 5.35
C LEU A 120 -15.91 14.29 3.96
N LEU A 121 -15.50 13.57 2.90
CA LEU A 121 -15.99 13.82 1.55
C LEU A 121 -17.51 13.61 1.46
N ALA A 122 -18.02 12.52 2.04
CA ALA A 122 -19.46 12.20 2.03
C ALA A 122 -20.29 13.27 2.76
N ILE A 123 -19.82 13.74 3.93
CA ILE A 123 -20.46 14.82 4.68
C ILE A 123 -20.51 16.10 3.85
N PHE A 124 -19.40 16.44 3.18
CA PHE A 124 -19.32 17.63 2.34
C PHE A 124 -20.29 17.54 1.17
N LEU A 125 -20.33 16.40 0.47
CA LEU A 125 -21.24 16.16 -0.65
C LEU A 125 -22.72 16.26 -0.22
N CYS A 126 -23.10 15.62 0.90
CA CYS A 126 -24.45 15.68 1.45
C CYS A 126 -24.86 17.11 1.81
N SER A 127 -23.96 17.87 2.42
CA SER A 127 -24.22 19.25 2.83
C SER A 127 -24.43 20.15 1.61
N SER A 128 -23.62 20.00 0.56
CA SER A 128 -23.79 20.75 -0.70
C SER A 128 -25.10 20.42 -1.41
N LEU A 129 -25.50 19.15 -1.48
CA LEU A 129 -26.78 18.73 -2.05
C LEU A 129 -27.97 19.32 -1.26
N ALA A 130 -27.92 19.26 0.07
CA ALA A 130 -28.96 19.83 0.91
C ALA A 130 -29.08 21.35 0.70
N ALA A 131 -27.96 22.07 0.71
CA ALA A 131 -27.94 23.52 0.47
C ALA A 131 -28.52 23.88 -0.92
N GLY A 132 -28.16 23.13 -1.96
CA GLY A 132 -28.72 23.29 -3.31
C GLY A 132 -30.24 23.07 -3.35
N TYR A 133 -30.72 21.99 -2.70
CA TYR A 133 -32.15 21.69 -2.63
C TYR A 133 -32.94 22.78 -1.90
N PHE A 134 -32.45 23.27 -0.76
CA PHE A 134 -33.11 24.37 -0.03
C PHE A 134 -33.14 25.66 -0.84
N SER A 135 -32.05 25.99 -1.54
CA SER A 135 -31.97 27.16 -2.41
C SER A 135 -32.98 27.07 -3.56
N MET A 136 -33.08 25.91 -4.20
CA MET A 136 -34.03 25.68 -5.30
C MET A 136 -35.48 25.73 -4.81
N LYS A 137 -35.78 25.16 -3.64
CA LYS A 137 -37.11 25.25 -3.02
C LYS A 137 -37.50 26.69 -2.68
N ALA A 138 -36.55 27.51 -2.22
CA ALA A 138 -36.78 28.93 -1.99
C ALA A 138 -37.10 29.67 -3.30
N LEU A 139 -36.37 29.39 -4.37
CA LEU A 139 -36.66 29.94 -5.71
C LEU A 139 -38.05 29.55 -6.22
N PHE A 140 -38.48 28.30 -6.05
CA PHE A 140 -39.84 27.91 -6.45
C PHE A 140 -40.92 28.63 -5.64
N ARG A 141 -40.67 28.91 -4.35
CA ARG A 141 -41.62 29.70 -3.55
C ARG A 141 -41.71 31.15 -3.97
N THR A 142 -40.63 31.74 -4.47
CA THR A 142 -40.63 33.14 -4.92
C THR A 142 -41.04 33.30 -6.38
N ALA A 143 -40.83 32.29 -7.22
CA ALA A 143 -41.08 32.35 -8.65
C ALA A 143 -42.53 32.06 -9.04
N LEU A 144 -43.29 31.31 -8.22
CA LEU A 144 -44.72 31.14 -8.51
C LEU A 144 -45.48 32.42 -8.15
N PRO A 145 -46.24 33.02 -9.09
CA PRO A 145 -47.14 34.11 -8.77
C PRO A 145 -48.14 33.62 -7.71
N PRO A 146 -48.57 34.47 -6.77
CA PRO A 146 -49.55 34.09 -5.77
C PRO A 146 -50.77 33.55 -6.50
N THR A 147 -51.08 32.26 -6.30
CA THR A 147 -52.33 31.68 -6.79
C THR A 147 -53.44 32.60 -6.28
N PRO A 148 -54.28 33.17 -7.15
CA PRO A 148 -55.35 34.03 -6.70
C PRO A 148 -56.23 33.19 -5.78
N THR A 149 -56.12 33.43 -4.48
CA THR A 149 -57.01 32.86 -3.49
C THR A 149 -58.40 33.31 -3.93
N THR A 150 -59.15 32.38 -4.50
CA THR A 150 -60.55 32.62 -4.80
C THR A 150 -61.23 32.59 -3.45
N THR A 151 -61.27 33.76 -2.82
CA THR A 151 -62.03 33.99 -1.60
C THR A 151 -63.50 33.79 -1.99
N VAL A 152 -63.98 32.56 -1.83
CA VAL A 152 -65.41 32.28 -1.88
C VAL A 152 -65.98 33.05 -0.69
N ALA A 153 -66.68 34.14 -1.01
CA ALA A 153 -67.47 34.87 -0.06
C ALA A 153 -68.60 33.96 0.41
N GLU A 154 -68.35 33.17 1.45
CA GLU A 154 -69.40 32.49 2.18
C GLU A 154 -70.09 33.54 3.04
N GLY A 155 -71.27 33.94 2.58
CA GLY A 155 -72.07 34.96 3.21
C GLY A 155 -72.56 34.53 4.59
N GLY A 156 -72.16 35.31 5.60
CA GLY A 156 -73.03 35.72 6.70
C GLY A 156 -73.17 34.77 7.89
N THR A 157 -72.68 35.22 9.04
CA THR A 157 -73.50 35.40 10.27
C THR A 157 -72.78 36.38 11.20
N PRO A 158 -73.42 37.45 11.70
CA PRO A 158 -72.82 38.40 12.62
C PRO A 158 -72.92 37.91 14.06
N GLY A 159 -71.84 38.04 14.83
CA GLY A 159 -71.85 37.73 16.26
C GLY A 159 -70.56 38.07 16.99
N GLY A 160 -70.44 39.33 17.39
CA GLY A 160 -69.95 39.72 18.72
C GLY A 160 -68.47 39.54 19.10
N GLU A 161 -67.89 40.66 19.53
CA GLU A 161 -67.09 40.80 20.76
C GLU A 161 -65.55 40.97 20.64
N ALA A 162 -65.18 42.25 20.79
CA ALA A 162 -64.07 42.86 21.54
C ALA A 162 -62.57 42.68 21.15
N PRO A 163 -61.75 43.74 21.33
CA PRO A 163 -60.35 43.84 20.89
C PRO A 163 -59.38 43.37 21.98
N PRO A 164 -58.08 43.17 21.65
CA PRO A 164 -57.13 44.17 22.15
C PRO A 164 -55.91 44.47 21.25
N VAL A 165 -55.55 45.76 21.27
CA VAL A 165 -54.24 46.35 21.60
C VAL A 165 -53.00 45.84 20.84
N GLY A 166 -52.32 46.80 20.20
CA GLY A 166 -51.30 46.60 19.18
C GLY A 166 -49.89 46.33 19.68
N THR A 167 -48.94 46.31 18.75
CA THR A 167 -47.55 46.74 18.98
C THR A 167 -46.94 47.23 17.66
N PRO A 168 -46.16 48.33 17.66
CA PRO A 168 -45.64 48.98 16.45
C PRO A 168 -44.39 48.27 15.87
N GLY A 169 -44.17 48.49 14.58
CA GLY A 169 -43.20 47.78 13.76
C GLY A 169 -41.72 48.08 14.00
N THR A 170 -40.89 47.34 13.27
CA THR A 170 -39.46 47.57 13.12
C THR A 170 -39.10 47.41 11.63
N PRO A 171 -38.40 48.39 11.02
CA PRO A 171 -38.06 48.38 9.61
C PRO A 171 -36.89 47.42 9.30
N ALA A 172 -37.00 46.70 8.19
CA ALA A 172 -35.99 45.78 7.69
C ALA A 172 -34.83 46.53 6.98
N PRO A 173 -33.56 46.23 7.29
CA PRO A 173 -32.41 46.66 6.49
C PRO A 173 -32.27 45.84 5.20
N GLY A 174 -31.81 46.51 4.14
CA GLY A 174 -31.84 46.08 2.75
C GLY A 174 -31.11 44.77 2.39
N SER A 175 -31.60 44.17 1.30
CA SER A 175 -30.99 43.04 0.60
C SER A 175 -29.62 43.40 0.01
N PRO A 176 -28.57 42.58 0.23
CA PRO A 176 -27.36 42.64 -0.58
C PRO A 176 -27.59 41.97 -1.94
N VAL A 177 -27.10 42.64 -2.99
CA VAL A 177 -27.05 42.18 -4.38
C VAL A 177 -26.14 40.95 -4.49
N PRO A 178 -26.57 39.81 -5.07
CA PRO A 178 -25.68 38.70 -5.34
C PRO A 178 -24.79 38.99 -6.56
N THR A 179 -23.50 39.14 -6.29
CA THR A 179 -22.41 39.17 -7.28
C THR A 179 -22.29 37.80 -7.95
N ALA A 180 -22.44 37.76 -9.28
CA ALA A 180 -22.28 36.56 -10.08
C ALA A 180 -20.83 36.03 -10.01
N THR A 181 -20.69 34.74 -9.73
CA THR A 181 -19.39 34.02 -9.76
C THR A 181 -19.19 33.39 -11.14
N PRO A 182 -18.02 33.56 -11.79
CA PRO A 182 -17.78 32.99 -13.12
C PRO A 182 -17.62 31.47 -13.06
N THR A 183 -18.36 30.78 -13.92
CA THR A 183 -18.23 29.33 -14.16
C THR A 183 -16.94 29.09 -14.93
N SER A 184 -15.95 28.49 -14.27
CA SER A 184 -14.72 28.03 -14.91
C SER A 184 -14.96 26.65 -15.53
N ASN A 185 -14.98 26.62 -16.86
CA ASN A 185 -15.17 25.42 -17.67
C ASN A 185 -13.81 24.71 -17.82
N ILE A 186 -13.52 23.72 -16.97
CA ILE A 186 -12.31 22.91 -17.07
C ILE A 186 -12.65 21.67 -17.90
N ALA A 187 -12.09 21.63 -19.11
CA ALA A 187 -12.17 20.48 -20.02
C ALA A 187 -11.44 19.27 -19.42
N PRO A 188 -11.99 18.05 -19.53
CA PRO A 188 -11.33 16.84 -19.07
C PRO A 188 -10.10 16.51 -19.95
N PRO A 189 -9.02 16.00 -19.36
CA PRO A 189 -7.83 15.61 -20.11
C PRO A 189 -8.10 14.36 -20.98
N PRO A 190 -7.44 14.24 -22.14
CA PRO A 190 -7.58 13.09 -23.03
C PRO A 190 -7.02 11.82 -22.37
N MET A 191 -7.81 10.74 -22.39
CA MET A 191 -7.38 9.41 -21.97
C MET A 191 -6.23 8.92 -22.87
N ALA A 192 -5.09 8.62 -22.26
CA ALA A 192 -4.00 7.93 -22.94
C ALA A 192 -4.36 6.44 -23.12
N THR A 193 -4.39 5.99 -24.37
CA THR A 193 -4.55 4.58 -24.74
C THR A 193 -3.29 3.80 -24.37
N PRO A 194 -3.36 2.74 -23.54
CA PRO A 194 -2.20 1.90 -23.26
C PRO A 194 -1.81 1.09 -24.51
N THR A 195 -0.57 1.25 -24.94
CA THR A 195 0.02 0.44 -26.03
C THR A 195 0.38 -0.94 -25.48
N PRO A 196 -0.08 -2.05 -26.09
CA PRO A 196 0.31 -3.39 -25.67
C PRO A 196 1.75 -3.67 -26.12
N THR A 197 2.69 -3.68 -25.17
CA THR A 197 4.05 -4.17 -25.39
C THR A 197 4.03 -5.68 -25.53
N SER A 198 4.00 -6.16 -26.77
CA SER A 198 4.19 -7.57 -27.13
C SER A 198 5.67 -7.95 -26.97
N LEU A 199 6.03 -8.54 -25.83
CA LEU A 199 7.34 -9.13 -25.57
C LEU A 199 7.32 -10.60 -26.06
N GLY A 200 7.57 -10.79 -27.35
CA GLY A 200 7.83 -12.09 -27.96
C GLY A 200 9.24 -12.57 -27.61
N GLY A 201 9.38 -13.28 -26.50
CA GLY A 201 10.59 -14.02 -26.14
C GLY A 201 10.48 -15.46 -26.63
N GLU A 202 11.14 -15.75 -27.75
CA GLU A 202 11.30 -17.09 -28.31
C GLU A 202 12.18 -17.94 -27.37
N LEU A 203 11.54 -18.84 -26.61
CA LEU A 203 12.23 -19.80 -25.75
C LEU A 203 12.89 -20.86 -26.62
N THR A 204 14.20 -20.73 -26.84
CA THR A 204 15.03 -21.80 -27.40
C THR A 204 15.11 -22.95 -26.37
N PRO A 205 14.67 -24.17 -26.70
CA PRO A 205 14.78 -25.31 -25.80
C PRO A 205 16.24 -25.77 -25.67
N THR A 206 16.79 -25.65 -24.47
CA THR A 206 18.10 -26.21 -24.10
C THR A 206 18.05 -27.75 -24.16
N PRO A 207 18.99 -28.42 -24.84
CA PRO A 207 19.02 -29.88 -24.90
C PRO A 207 19.34 -30.48 -23.52
N LEU A 208 18.50 -31.42 -23.09
CA LEU A 208 18.69 -32.25 -21.90
C LEU A 208 19.99 -33.03 -22.02
N GLY A 209 20.94 -32.74 -21.11
CA GLY A 209 22.16 -33.53 -20.95
C GLY A 209 21.87 -34.94 -20.42
N PRO A 210 22.78 -35.90 -20.66
CA PRO A 210 22.56 -37.31 -20.34
C PRO A 210 22.40 -37.55 -18.84
N THR A 211 21.30 -38.21 -18.48
CA THR A 211 20.99 -38.70 -17.14
C THR A 211 22.07 -39.67 -16.65
N ALA A 212 22.82 -39.26 -15.62
CA ALA A 212 23.74 -40.15 -14.93
C ALA A 212 22.95 -41.24 -14.20
N THR A 213 23.18 -42.50 -14.59
CA THR A 213 22.62 -43.69 -13.96
C THR A 213 23.33 -43.94 -12.63
N PRO A 214 22.63 -44.10 -11.49
CA PRO A 214 23.28 -44.42 -10.22
C PRO A 214 23.73 -45.89 -10.21
N THR A 215 25.05 -46.08 -10.10
CA THR A 215 25.68 -47.38 -9.87
C THR A 215 25.28 -47.92 -8.50
N ARG A 216 24.51 -49.01 -8.47
CA ARG A 216 24.30 -49.81 -7.25
C ARG A 216 25.63 -50.45 -6.84
N TYR A 217 26.12 -50.11 -5.65
CA TYR A 217 27.03 -50.98 -4.93
C TYR A 217 26.23 -52.15 -4.34
N SER A 218 26.58 -53.36 -4.74
CA SER A 218 26.21 -54.58 -4.03
C SER A 218 27.26 -54.88 -2.97
N THR A 219 26.74 -55.26 -1.80
CA THR A 219 27.38 -55.82 -0.60
C THR A 219 28.47 -56.84 -0.85
#